data_AF-A0A3A8PWT0-F1
#
_entry.id   AF-A0A3A8PWT0-F1
#
_cell.length_a   1.000
_cell.length_b   1.000
_cell.length_c   1.000
_cell.angle_alpha   90.00
_cell.angle_beta   90.00
_cell.angle_gamma   90.00
#
_symmetry.space_group_name_H-M   'P 1'
#
loop_
_entity.id
_entity.type
_entity.pdbx_description
1 polymer ?
#
loop_
_entity_poly.entity_id
_entity_poly.type
_entity_poly.pdbx_seq_one_letter_code
_entity_poly.pdbx_strand_id
1 'polypeptide(L)'
;MKGDALSRYQARYARLGAGPLTVGELLEVVGDVLRRSDRLGTDGVEEALKGLSRPEVEAWLSQQKPQALQPVLLRAAEESMEVALGDEGEEAELWRASALEGLAARDRAASAARALVTWELLKGPLDGDASAARERFLGALGHLDSALRSRARWFIPLNAERRAERDLLDPVERPGAWWFSARAACDDLVASWTGRPMKDPEHLKDCASCRADRADTAVVDAPPRRHLTDDELWRLDSGEMGREERERVEAHTASCGECAQAVLALEEGDAAIDEALELEEDGAQAPRAARDSRADLSRRPSAARLPEHREVLEERRDFRVVLVRERQRLRLLVQPLGSRPVTAAVFLSPGRPSLKPTQGPEGLSFDLSTALATGAHSAHLTVQAGQETLERDFAF
;
A
#
# COMPACT_ATOMS: atom_id res chain seq x y z
N MET A 1 8.43 -29.58 -14.38
CA MET A 1 8.78 -30.80 -13.62
C MET A 1 8.56 -30.53 -12.14
N LYS A 2 7.53 -31.12 -11.52
CA LYS A 2 7.31 -31.02 -10.07
C LYS A 2 8.35 -31.91 -9.36
N GLY A 3 9.52 -31.35 -9.06
CA GLY A 3 10.51 -32.02 -8.23
C GLY A 3 9.94 -32.17 -6.81
N ASP A 4 10.02 -33.38 -6.26
CA ASP A 4 9.64 -33.68 -4.88
C ASP A 4 10.41 -32.76 -3.93
N ALA A 5 9.71 -31.93 -3.15
CA ALA A 5 10.34 -30.94 -2.27
C ALA A 5 11.30 -31.62 -1.26
N LEU A 6 10.97 -32.83 -0.81
CA LEU A 6 11.85 -33.63 0.06
C LEU A 6 13.19 -33.94 -0.62
N SER A 7 13.17 -34.35 -1.89
CA SER A 7 14.39 -34.66 -2.65
C SER A 7 15.36 -33.48 -2.73
N ARG A 8 14.86 -32.24 -2.80
CA ARG A 8 15.70 -31.04 -2.80
C ARG A 8 16.44 -30.87 -1.47
N TYR A 9 15.75 -31.08 -0.34
CA TYR A 9 16.37 -30.99 0.98
C TYR A 9 17.34 -32.15 1.24
N GLN A 10 17.04 -33.36 0.75
CA GLN A 10 17.97 -34.48 0.80
C GLN A 10 19.25 -34.19 0.00
N ALA A 11 19.12 -33.62 -1.21
CA ALA A 11 20.27 -33.21 -2.02
C ALA A 11 21.11 -32.12 -1.33
N ARG A 12 20.46 -31.16 -0.65
CA ARG A 12 21.16 -30.14 0.15
C ARG A 12 21.85 -30.76 1.36
N TYR A 13 21.18 -31.67 2.07
CA TYR A 13 21.75 -32.38 3.21
C TYR A 13 22.99 -33.19 2.82
N ALA A 14 22.95 -33.87 1.67
CA ALA A 14 24.10 -34.59 1.13
C ALA A 14 25.33 -33.69 0.89
N ARG A 15 25.15 -32.38 0.69
CA ARG A 15 26.27 -31.44 0.56
C ARG A 15 27.10 -31.31 1.84
N LEU A 16 26.54 -31.60 3.03
CA LEU A 16 27.32 -31.59 4.28
C LEU A 16 28.48 -32.60 4.24
N GLY A 17 28.32 -33.72 3.52
CA GLY A 17 29.35 -34.75 3.37
C GLY A 17 30.22 -34.62 2.11
N ALA A 18 29.90 -33.70 1.21
CA ALA A 18 30.49 -33.65 -0.14
C ALA A 18 31.73 -32.72 -0.27
N GLY A 19 32.06 -31.95 0.76
CA GLY A 19 33.21 -31.04 0.75
C GLY A 19 33.01 -29.81 1.63
N PRO A 20 33.99 -28.88 1.64
CA PRO A 20 33.90 -27.66 2.44
C PRO A 20 32.79 -26.74 1.91
N LEU A 21 31.91 -26.31 2.82
CA LEU A 21 30.88 -25.30 2.55
C LEU A 21 31.32 -23.95 3.12
N THR A 22 30.81 -22.86 2.54
CA THR A 22 30.91 -21.56 3.21
C THR A 22 30.13 -21.58 4.52
N VAL A 23 30.51 -20.74 5.49
CA VAL A 23 29.82 -20.67 6.80
C VAL A 23 28.32 -20.43 6.64
N GLY A 24 27.94 -19.52 5.73
CA GLY A 24 26.53 -19.23 5.44
C GLY A 24 25.79 -20.44 4.87
N GLU A 25 26.35 -21.10 3.86
CA GLU A 25 25.74 -22.31 3.29
C GLU A 25 25.63 -23.45 4.32
N LEU A 26 26.64 -23.62 5.18
CA LEU A 26 26.61 -24.63 6.24
C LEU A 26 25.48 -24.34 7.22
N LEU A 27 25.36 -23.10 7.72
CA LEU A 27 24.31 -22.70 8.64
C LEU A 27 22.91 -22.86 8.01
N GLU A 28 22.75 -22.51 6.74
CA GLU A 28 21.48 -22.71 6.04
C GLU A 28 21.12 -24.20 5.90
N VAL A 29 22.06 -25.03 5.46
CA VAL A 29 21.81 -26.48 5.26
C VAL A 29 21.56 -27.18 6.59
N VAL A 30 22.37 -26.92 7.60
CA VAL A 30 22.16 -27.46 8.95
C VAL A 30 20.80 -27.00 9.50
N GLY A 31 20.47 -25.73 9.31
CA GLY A 31 19.18 -25.19 9.72
C GLY A 31 18.00 -25.86 9.04
N ASP A 32 18.12 -26.14 7.75
CA ASP A 32 17.07 -26.84 6.99
C ASP A 32 16.84 -28.25 7.52
N VAL A 33 17.92 -28.96 7.89
CA VAL A 33 17.88 -30.29 8.51
C VAL A 33 17.23 -30.21 9.89
N LEU A 34 17.65 -29.25 10.73
CA LEU A 34 17.11 -29.07 12.09
C LEU A 34 15.62 -28.71 12.11
N ARG A 35 15.12 -28.02 11.08
CA ARG A 35 13.69 -27.63 10.98
C ARG A 35 12.81 -28.71 10.36
N ARG A 36 13.42 -29.78 9.82
CA ARG A 36 12.77 -30.90 9.12
C ARG A 36 13.33 -32.23 9.62
N SER A 37 13.69 -32.28 10.90
CA SER A 37 14.43 -33.37 11.51
C SER A 37 13.63 -34.68 11.50
N ASP A 38 12.31 -34.60 11.63
CA ASP A 38 11.40 -35.76 11.56
C ASP A 38 11.47 -36.46 10.19
N ARG A 39 11.86 -35.73 9.14
CA ARG A 39 11.89 -36.23 7.75
C ARG A 39 13.30 -36.55 7.25
N LEU A 40 14.29 -35.79 7.68
CA LEU A 40 15.67 -35.87 7.17
C LEU A 40 16.63 -36.61 8.10
N GLY A 41 16.29 -36.76 9.38
CA GLY A 41 17.24 -37.16 10.42
C GLY A 41 18.22 -36.02 10.76
N THR A 42 19.10 -36.25 11.73
CA THR A 42 20.05 -35.22 12.23
C THR A 42 21.50 -35.68 12.24
N ASP A 43 21.82 -36.75 11.50
CA ASP A 43 23.16 -37.34 11.51
C ASP A 43 24.20 -36.34 10.98
N GLY A 44 25.33 -36.22 11.69
CA GLY A 44 26.42 -35.31 11.31
C GLY A 44 26.14 -33.81 11.50
N VAL A 45 24.93 -33.41 11.91
CA VAL A 45 24.60 -31.99 12.17
C VAL A 45 25.45 -31.41 13.29
N GLU A 46 25.55 -32.13 14.41
CA GLU A 46 26.33 -31.67 15.57
C GLU A 46 27.82 -31.53 15.22
N GLU A 47 28.39 -32.49 14.49
CA GLU A 47 29.80 -32.46 14.06
C GLU A 47 30.07 -31.31 13.07
N ALA A 48 29.14 -31.06 12.13
CA ALA A 48 29.24 -29.92 11.22
C ALA A 48 29.23 -28.58 11.98
N LEU A 49 28.35 -28.41 12.97
CA LEU A 49 28.31 -27.22 13.81
C LEU A 49 29.56 -27.09 14.71
N LYS A 50 30.07 -28.20 15.24
CA LYS A 50 31.31 -28.21 16.03
C LYS A 50 32.52 -27.77 15.21
N GLY A 51 32.52 -28.05 13.91
CA GLY A 51 33.57 -27.63 12.98
C GLY A 51 33.65 -26.13 12.76
N LEU A 52 32.57 -25.37 12.99
CA LEU A 52 32.57 -23.92 12.89
C LEU A 52 33.29 -23.28 14.10
N SER A 53 34.28 -22.46 13.82
CA SER A 53 34.94 -21.63 14.84
C SER A 53 34.11 -20.39 15.16
N ARG A 54 34.30 -19.86 16.37
CA ARG A 54 33.61 -18.62 16.81
C ARG A 54 33.95 -17.42 15.88
N PRO A 55 35.21 -17.14 15.52
CA PRO A 55 35.53 -16.03 14.61
C PRO A 55 34.85 -16.12 13.24
N GLU A 56 34.65 -17.32 12.71
CA GLU A 56 33.95 -17.52 11.43
C GLU A 56 32.47 -17.14 11.51
N VAL A 57 31.79 -17.51 12.61
CA VAL A 57 30.39 -17.15 12.85
C VAL A 57 30.24 -15.65 13.09
N GLU A 58 31.17 -15.04 13.83
CA GLU A 58 31.20 -13.59 14.07
C GLU A 58 31.40 -12.81 12.76
N ALA A 59 32.34 -13.25 11.92
CA ALA A 59 32.58 -12.68 10.60
C ALA A 59 31.33 -12.79 9.71
N TRP A 60 30.69 -13.96 9.68
CA TRP A 60 29.43 -14.16 8.94
C TRP A 60 28.31 -13.25 9.45
N LEU A 61 28.10 -13.16 10.77
CA LEU A 61 27.08 -12.31 11.38
C LEU A 61 27.26 -10.83 11.01
N SER A 62 28.51 -10.34 11.02
CA SER A 62 28.84 -8.95 10.68
C SER A 62 28.45 -8.55 9.25
N GLN A 63 28.31 -9.52 8.36
CA GLN A 63 27.98 -9.31 6.94
C GLN A 63 26.48 -9.41 6.67
N GLN A 64 25.68 -9.87 7.64
CA GLN A 64 24.26 -10.12 7.42
C GLN A 64 23.47 -8.82 7.26
N LYS A 65 22.62 -8.79 6.22
CA LYS A 65 21.70 -7.68 5.94
C LYS A 65 20.28 -8.20 5.73
N PRO A 66 19.58 -8.66 6.79
CA PRO A 66 18.24 -9.23 6.67
C PRO A 66 17.24 -8.29 6.00
N GLN A 67 17.41 -6.98 6.13
CA GLN A 67 16.54 -5.97 5.52
C GLN A 67 16.47 -6.10 3.98
N ALA A 68 17.50 -6.67 3.35
CA ALA A 68 17.50 -6.94 1.91
C ALA A 68 16.43 -7.97 1.49
N LEU A 69 15.90 -8.76 2.42
CA LEU A 69 14.79 -9.69 2.16
C LEU A 69 13.46 -8.98 1.95
N GLN A 70 13.27 -7.77 2.47
CA GLN A 70 12.00 -7.04 2.33
C GLN A 70 11.61 -6.83 0.86
N PRO A 71 12.44 -6.20 0.01
CA PRO A 71 12.10 -6.01 -1.40
C PRO A 71 11.93 -7.34 -2.15
N VAL A 72 12.67 -8.39 -1.77
CA VAL A 72 12.54 -9.73 -2.36
C VAL A 72 11.17 -10.32 -2.05
N LEU A 73 10.72 -10.24 -0.79
CA LEU A 73 9.42 -10.77 -0.37
C LEU A 73 8.24 -9.96 -0.91
N LEU A 74 8.39 -8.64 -1.03
CA LEU A 74 7.37 -7.80 -1.66
C LEU A 74 7.21 -8.14 -3.14
N ARG A 75 8.32 -8.28 -3.86
CA ARG A 75 8.29 -8.74 -5.26
C ARG A 75 7.68 -10.13 -5.39
N ALA A 76 8.07 -11.07 -4.54
CA ALA A 76 7.49 -12.42 -4.56
C ALA A 76 5.98 -12.41 -4.30
N ALA A 77 5.47 -11.47 -3.49
CA ALA A 77 4.04 -11.30 -3.26
C ALA A 77 3.31 -10.78 -4.51
N GLU A 78 3.93 -9.86 -5.26
CA GLU A 78 3.43 -9.35 -6.54
C GLU A 78 3.43 -10.47 -7.60
N GLU A 79 4.58 -11.13 -7.80
CA GLU A 79 4.73 -12.24 -8.75
C GLU A 79 3.77 -13.41 -8.44
N SER A 80 3.51 -13.68 -7.17
CA SER A 80 2.52 -14.68 -6.76
C SER A 80 1.11 -14.34 -7.26
N MET A 81 0.74 -13.06 -7.32
CA MET A 81 -0.57 -12.67 -7.87
C MET A 81 -0.62 -12.77 -9.39
N GLU A 82 0.49 -12.53 -10.08
CA GLU A 82 0.58 -12.74 -11.52
C GLU A 82 0.31 -14.21 -11.90
N VAL A 83 0.65 -15.17 -11.02
CA VAL A 83 0.28 -16.59 -11.21
C VAL A 83 -1.24 -16.79 -11.25
N ALA A 84 -2.00 -16.00 -10.50
CA ALA A 84 -3.47 -16.10 -10.45
C ALA A 84 -4.17 -15.32 -11.57
N LEU A 85 -3.60 -14.18 -11.97
CA LEU A 85 -4.16 -13.28 -13.00
C LEU A 85 -3.77 -13.69 -14.41
N GLY A 86 -2.57 -14.25 -14.60
CA GLY A 86 -2.05 -14.64 -15.90
C GLY A 86 -2.73 -15.87 -16.51
N ASP A 87 -2.55 -16.02 -17.81
CA ASP A 87 -2.99 -17.20 -18.54
C ASP A 87 -2.17 -18.43 -18.11
N GLU A 88 -2.82 -19.60 -18.08
CA GLU A 88 -2.14 -20.85 -17.77
C GLU A 88 -1.08 -21.15 -18.83
N GLY A 89 0.16 -21.41 -18.41
CA GLY A 89 1.26 -21.66 -19.34
C GLY A 89 2.64 -21.37 -18.76
N GLU A 90 3.63 -21.26 -19.65
CA GLU A 90 5.04 -21.07 -19.29
C GLU A 90 5.28 -19.79 -18.48
N GLU A 91 4.57 -18.70 -18.78
CA GLU A 91 4.68 -17.44 -18.05
C GLU A 91 4.23 -17.57 -16.59
N ALA A 92 3.08 -18.21 -16.35
CA ALA A 92 2.62 -18.49 -14.99
C ALA A 92 3.59 -19.40 -14.21
N GLU A 93 4.26 -20.35 -14.88
CA GLU A 93 5.32 -21.16 -14.26
C GLU A 93 6.57 -20.33 -13.91
N LEU A 94 6.95 -19.36 -14.75
CA LEU A 94 8.07 -18.45 -14.47
C LEU A 94 7.76 -17.58 -13.25
N TRP A 95 6.58 -16.97 -13.19
CA TRP A 95 6.14 -16.18 -12.03
C TRP A 95 6.08 -17.03 -10.76
N ARG A 96 5.55 -18.25 -10.86
CA ARG A 96 5.50 -19.19 -9.74
C ARG A 96 6.90 -19.53 -9.24
N ALA A 97 7.83 -19.85 -10.13
CA ALA A 97 9.20 -20.18 -9.77
C ALA A 97 9.91 -19.00 -9.10
N SER A 98 9.76 -17.79 -9.64
CA SER A 98 10.36 -16.57 -9.08
C SER A 98 9.81 -16.26 -7.68
N ALA A 99 8.48 -16.31 -7.52
CA ALA A 99 7.85 -16.06 -6.23
C ALA A 99 8.25 -17.09 -5.16
N LEU A 100 8.35 -18.38 -5.53
CA LEU A 100 8.82 -19.44 -4.64
C LEU A 100 10.29 -19.26 -4.24
N GLU A 101 11.15 -18.74 -5.12
CA GLU A 101 12.53 -18.43 -4.77
C GLU A 101 12.62 -17.30 -3.72
N GLY A 102 11.73 -16.30 -3.81
CA GLY A 102 11.62 -15.27 -2.77
C GLY A 102 11.20 -15.84 -1.40
N LEU A 103 10.23 -16.76 -1.38
CA LEU A 103 9.86 -17.48 -0.16
C LEU A 103 10.99 -18.37 0.35
N ALA A 104 11.72 -19.04 -0.55
CA ALA A 104 12.87 -19.87 -0.21
C ALA A 104 14.01 -19.03 0.38
N ALA A 105 14.24 -17.80 -0.09
CA ALA A 105 15.23 -16.89 0.50
C ALA A 105 14.92 -16.55 1.96
N ARG A 106 13.64 -16.32 2.30
CA ARG A 106 13.23 -16.13 3.69
C ARG A 106 13.37 -17.40 4.51
N ASP A 107 13.03 -18.55 3.93
CA ASP A 107 13.17 -19.86 4.58
C ASP A 107 14.64 -20.17 4.91
N ARG A 108 15.57 -19.90 3.99
CA ARG A 108 17.03 -20.04 4.21
C ARG A 108 17.50 -19.17 5.37
N ALA A 109 17.03 -17.93 5.48
CA ALA A 109 17.38 -17.06 6.60
C ALA A 109 16.83 -17.58 7.95
N ALA A 110 15.64 -18.19 7.96
CA ALA A 110 15.11 -18.84 9.16
C ALA A 110 15.93 -20.08 9.54
N SER A 111 16.36 -20.86 8.55
CA SER A 111 17.23 -22.02 8.75
C SER A 111 18.58 -21.60 9.33
N ALA A 112 19.25 -20.59 8.74
CA ALA A 112 20.49 -20.05 9.30
C ALA A 112 20.32 -19.57 10.75
N ALA A 113 19.21 -18.91 11.08
CA ALA A 113 18.90 -18.52 12.46
C ALA A 113 18.73 -19.72 13.40
N ARG A 114 18.07 -20.80 12.95
CA ARG A 114 17.91 -22.04 13.74
C ARG A 114 19.24 -22.73 13.99
N ALA A 115 20.10 -22.80 12.98
CA ALA A 115 21.45 -23.34 13.11
C ALA A 115 22.31 -22.51 14.07
N LEU A 116 22.24 -21.18 13.98
CA LEU A 116 22.95 -20.28 14.89
C LEU A 116 22.57 -20.52 16.36
N VAL A 117 21.27 -20.62 16.67
CA VAL A 117 20.80 -20.92 18.04
C VAL A 117 21.34 -22.27 18.51
N THR A 118 21.36 -23.27 17.63
CA THR A 118 21.86 -24.61 17.97
C THR A 118 23.38 -24.61 18.17
N TRP A 119 24.10 -23.82 17.38
CA TRP A 119 25.54 -23.60 17.55
C TRP A 119 25.86 -22.93 18.89
N GLU A 120 25.10 -21.91 19.31
CA GLU A 120 25.26 -21.26 20.63
C GLU A 120 25.04 -22.24 21.80
N LEU A 121 24.11 -23.20 21.65
CA LEU A 121 23.92 -24.26 22.66
C LEU A 121 25.13 -25.19 22.78
N LEU A 122 25.88 -25.40 21.70
CA LEU A 122 27.05 -26.28 21.67
C LEU A 122 28.35 -25.56 22.07
N LYS A 123 28.50 -24.29 21.72
CA LYS A 123 29.75 -23.51 21.85
C LYS A 123 29.68 -22.40 22.90
N GLY A 124 28.54 -22.26 23.58
CA GLY A 124 28.24 -21.15 24.47
C GLY A 124 27.77 -19.89 23.71
N PRO A 125 27.15 -18.94 24.43
CA PRO A 125 26.58 -17.73 23.83
C PRO A 125 27.65 -16.83 23.22
N LEU A 126 27.26 -16.02 22.23
CA LEU A 126 28.09 -14.93 21.72
C LEU A 126 28.10 -13.76 22.71
N ASP A 127 29.26 -13.10 22.82
CA ASP A 127 29.49 -11.99 23.75
C ASP A 127 29.87 -10.70 22.98
N GLY A 128 29.74 -9.54 23.63
CA GLY A 128 30.16 -8.25 23.07
C GLY A 128 29.50 -7.89 21.73
N ASP A 129 30.30 -7.42 20.77
CA ASP A 129 29.83 -6.97 19.46
C ASP A 129 29.15 -8.09 18.65
N ALA A 130 29.61 -9.34 18.82
CA ALA A 130 29.02 -10.51 18.18
C ALA A 130 27.60 -10.79 18.70
N SER A 131 27.39 -10.64 20.01
CA SER A 131 26.07 -10.75 20.64
C SER A 131 25.11 -9.69 20.08
N ALA A 132 25.57 -8.44 19.99
CA ALA A 132 24.80 -7.34 19.40
C ALA A 132 24.51 -7.56 17.90
N ALA A 133 25.45 -8.11 17.13
CA ALA A 133 25.22 -8.48 15.73
C ALA A 133 24.15 -9.59 15.60
N ARG A 134 24.20 -10.61 16.45
CA ARG A 134 23.22 -11.69 16.54
C ARG A 134 21.83 -11.18 16.91
N GLU A 135 21.71 -10.30 17.90
CA GLU A 135 20.44 -9.67 18.26
C GLU A 135 19.87 -8.82 17.13
N ARG A 136 20.70 -8.01 16.46
CA ARG A 136 20.27 -7.23 15.29
C ARG A 136 19.80 -8.14 14.15
N PHE A 137 20.49 -9.24 13.89
CA PHE A 137 20.12 -10.21 12.87
C PHE A 137 18.74 -10.82 13.14
N LEU A 138 18.54 -11.36 14.35
CA LEU A 138 17.27 -11.99 14.73
C LEU A 138 16.12 -10.98 14.88
N GLY A 139 16.41 -9.81 15.46
CA GLY A 139 15.45 -8.72 15.60
C GLY A 139 14.98 -8.20 14.24
N ALA A 140 15.88 -8.08 13.26
CA ALA A 140 15.52 -7.70 11.90
C ALA A 140 14.62 -8.73 11.21
N LEU A 141 14.88 -10.04 11.39
CA LEU A 141 13.99 -11.09 10.89
C LEU A 141 12.60 -11.03 11.56
N GLY A 142 12.55 -10.83 12.88
CA GLY A 142 11.28 -10.67 13.60
C GLY A 142 10.49 -9.43 13.17
N HIS A 143 11.17 -8.31 12.90
CA HIS A 143 10.55 -7.10 12.37
C HIS A 143 9.96 -7.34 10.97
N LEU A 144 10.72 -7.99 10.07
CA LEU A 144 10.24 -8.37 8.74
C LEU A 144 9.00 -9.25 8.82
N ASP A 145 9.01 -10.26 9.68
CA ASP A 145 7.86 -11.15 9.87
C ASP A 145 6.63 -10.39 10.37
N SER A 146 6.83 -9.48 11.32
CA SER A 146 5.73 -8.66 11.86
C SER A 146 5.14 -7.73 10.79
N ALA A 147 5.98 -7.12 9.96
CA ALA A 147 5.58 -6.20 8.91
C ALA A 147 4.89 -6.90 7.72
N LEU A 148 5.35 -8.10 7.36
CA LEU A 148 4.92 -8.80 6.14
C LEU A 148 3.90 -9.91 6.38
N ARG A 149 3.64 -10.33 7.63
CA ARG A 149 2.65 -11.38 7.91
C ARG A 149 1.25 -11.07 7.39
N SER A 150 0.82 -9.81 7.43
CA SER A 150 -0.47 -9.38 6.85
C SER A 150 -0.51 -9.57 5.33
N ARG A 151 0.65 -9.60 4.66
CA ARG A 151 0.78 -9.87 3.22
C ARG A 151 0.69 -11.37 2.89
N ALA A 152 0.52 -12.27 3.86
CA ALA A 152 0.37 -13.71 3.60
C ALA A 152 -0.75 -14.06 2.60
N ARG A 153 -1.78 -13.21 2.49
CA ARG A 153 -2.87 -13.37 1.52
C ARG A 153 -2.42 -13.31 0.06
N TRP A 154 -1.34 -12.58 -0.24
CA TRP A 154 -0.80 -12.43 -1.60
C TRP A 154 -0.12 -13.72 -2.09
N PHE A 155 0.26 -14.61 -1.16
CA PHE A 155 0.87 -15.90 -1.46
C PHE A 155 -0.13 -17.07 -1.56
N ILE A 156 -1.43 -16.80 -1.49
CA ILE A 156 -2.47 -17.84 -1.63
C ILE A 156 -2.39 -18.57 -2.98
N PRO A 157 -2.10 -17.91 -4.13
CA PRO A 157 -1.91 -18.60 -5.41
C PRO A 157 -0.85 -19.72 -5.39
N LEU A 158 0.09 -19.67 -4.45
CA LEU A 158 1.16 -20.66 -4.27
C LEU A 158 0.84 -21.71 -3.20
N ASN A 159 -0.40 -21.77 -2.70
CA ASN A 159 -0.72 -22.57 -1.52
C ASN A 159 -0.46 -24.08 -1.69
N ALA A 160 -0.55 -24.62 -2.91
CA ALA A 160 -0.23 -26.01 -3.15
C ALA A 160 1.24 -26.32 -2.80
N GLU A 161 2.17 -25.52 -3.29
CA GLU A 161 3.60 -25.63 -3.03
C GLU A 161 3.93 -25.23 -1.58
N ARG A 162 3.34 -24.15 -1.07
CA ARG A 162 3.55 -23.71 0.32
C ARG A 162 3.13 -24.78 1.33
N ARG A 163 2.03 -25.50 1.08
CA ARG A 163 1.62 -26.64 1.92
C ARG A 163 2.63 -27.78 1.83
N ALA A 164 3.14 -28.09 0.64
CA ALA A 164 4.19 -29.11 0.49
C ALA A 164 5.44 -28.76 1.31
N GLU A 165 5.89 -27.49 1.28
CA GLU A 165 7.01 -27.02 2.10
C GLU A 165 6.69 -27.06 3.61
N ARG A 166 5.49 -26.63 4.00
CA ARG A 166 5.01 -26.66 5.40
C ARG A 166 4.98 -28.09 5.97
N ASP A 167 4.53 -29.05 5.18
CA ASP A 167 4.32 -30.42 5.64
C ASP A 167 5.64 -31.20 5.82
N LEU A 168 6.73 -30.67 5.24
CA LEU A 168 8.10 -31.11 5.52
C LEU A 168 8.66 -30.54 6.83
N LEU A 169 8.19 -29.36 7.28
CA LEU A 169 8.62 -28.79 8.54
C LEU A 169 8.10 -29.61 9.73
N ASP A 170 8.95 -29.73 10.74
CA ASP A 170 8.59 -30.32 12.02
C ASP A 170 7.44 -29.52 12.65
N PRO A 171 6.49 -30.16 13.36
CA PRO A 171 5.29 -29.49 13.87
C PRO A 171 5.57 -28.21 14.70
N VAL A 172 6.69 -28.18 15.42
CA VAL A 172 7.12 -27.04 16.26
C VAL A 172 7.54 -25.81 15.43
N GLU A 173 8.02 -26.01 14.20
CA GLU A 173 8.53 -24.95 13.33
C GLU A 173 7.40 -24.31 12.49
N ARG A 174 6.30 -25.03 12.25
CA ARG A 174 5.19 -24.60 11.38
C ARG A 174 4.55 -23.28 11.82
N PRO A 175 4.28 -23.01 13.12
CA PRO A 175 3.68 -21.75 13.54
C PRO A 175 4.57 -20.52 13.29
N GLY A 176 5.90 -20.69 13.36
CA GLY A 176 6.87 -19.63 13.09
C GLY A 176 7.02 -19.33 11.60
N ALA A 177 6.88 -20.34 10.74
CA ALA A 177 6.99 -20.23 9.29
C ALA A 177 5.70 -19.68 8.63
N TRP A 178 5.33 -18.44 8.96
CA TRP A 178 4.11 -17.81 8.44
C TRP A 178 4.05 -17.79 6.90
N TRP A 179 5.20 -17.68 6.23
CA TRP A 179 5.29 -17.67 4.78
C TRP A 179 4.85 -19.00 4.15
N PHE A 180 4.82 -20.12 4.87
CA PHE A 180 4.23 -21.38 4.41
C PHE A 180 2.90 -21.73 5.08
N SER A 181 2.67 -21.26 6.31
CA SER A 181 1.51 -21.66 7.11
C SER A 181 0.34 -20.67 7.07
N ALA A 182 0.62 -19.36 7.05
CA ALA A 182 -0.44 -18.36 7.14
C ALA A 182 -1.27 -18.33 5.85
N ARG A 183 -2.59 -18.43 5.99
CA ARG A 183 -3.55 -18.46 4.87
C ARG A 183 -3.37 -19.65 3.91
N ALA A 184 -2.66 -20.70 4.33
CA ALA A 184 -2.39 -21.88 3.50
C ALA A 184 -3.64 -22.74 3.20
N ALA A 185 -4.79 -22.45 3.82
CA ALA A 185 -6.07 -23.12 3.58
C ALA A 185 -7.10 -22.21 2.87
N CYS A 186 -6.69 -21.02 2.43
CA CYS A 186 -7.60 -19.97 1.94
C CYS A 186 -7.71 -19.93 0.40
N ASP A 187 -7.61 -21.07 -0.28
CA ASP A 187 -7.53 -21.15 -1.75
C ASP A 187 -8.72 -20.45 -2.44
N ASP A 188 -9.92 -20.54 -1.86
CA ASP A 188 -11.15 -19.95 -2.41
C ASP A 188 -11.17 -18.42 -2.45
N LEU A 189 -10.29 -17.77 -1.67
CA LEU A 189 -10.18 -16.31 -1.72
C LEU A 189 -9.67 -15.83 -3.07
N VAL A 190 -8.73 -16.57 -3.68
CA VAL A 190 -8.19 -16.22 -5.01
C VAL A 190 -9.25 -16.35 -6.09
N ALA A 191 -10.10 -17.39 -6.01
CA ALA A 191 -11.24 -17.54 -6.91
C ALA A 191 -12.18 -16.32 -6.84
N SER A 192 -12.41 -15.77 -5.63
CA SER A 192 -13.23 -14.56 -5.45
C SER A 192 -12.64 -13.29 -6.09
N TRP A 193 -11.31 -13.17 -6.16
CA TRP A 193 -10.63 -12.03 -6.79
C TRP A 193 -10.53 -12.15 -8.31
N THR A 194 -10.49 -13.38 -8.83
CA THR A 194 -10.24 -13.66 -10.26
C THR A 194 -11.51 -13.95 -11.04
N GLY A 195 -12.69 -13.95 -10.38
CA GLY A 195 -13.94 -14.35 -11.00
C GLY A 195 -14.02 -15.83 -11.39
N ARG A 196 -13.05 -16.65 -10.97
CA ARG A 196 -13.04 -18.10 -11.22
C ARG A 196 -14.05 -18.82 -10.30
N PRO A 197 -14.60 -19.96 -10.72
CA PRO A 197 -15.51 -20.73 -9.87
C PRO A 197 -14.81 -21.18 -8.57
N MET A 198 -15.48 -20.96 -7.43
CA MET A 198 -14.98 -21.34 -6.11
C MET A 198 -15.06 -22.87 -5.91
N LYS A 199 -14.10 -23.45 -5.19
CA LYS A 199 -14.02 -24.89 -4.94
C LYS A 199 -14.71 -25.29 -3.63
N ASP A 200 -14.58 -24.46 -2.60
CA ASP A 200 -15.24 -24.57 -1.30
C ASP A 200 -15.73 -23.18 -0.81
N PRO A 201 -16.98 -22.80 -1.13
CA PRO A 201 -17.53 -21.52 -0.70
C PRO A 201 -17.82 -21.46 0.82
N GLU A 202 -17.73 -22.57 1.57
CA GLU A 202 -17.98 -22.57 3.02
C GLU A 202 -16.80 -22.00 3.80
N HIS A 203 -15.56 -22.27 3.37
CA HIS A 203 -14.36 -21.70 4.01
C HIS A 203 -14.44 -20.17 4.13
N LEU A 204 -14.92 -19.49 3.08
CA LEU A 204 -15.08 -18.04 3.06
C LEU A 204 -16.11 -17.55 4.09
N LYS A 205 -17.11 -18.36 4.46
CA LYS A 205 -18.10 -18.02 5.47
C LYS A 205 -17.54 -18.15 6.88
N ASP A 206 -16.66 -19.11 7.14
CA ASP A 206 -16.16 -19.40 8.50
C ASP A 206 -14.84 -18.68 8.81
N CYS A 207 -14.01 -18.40 7.81
CA CYS A 207 -12.73 -17.72 7.98
C CYS A 207 -12.89 -16.19 8.10
N ALA A 208 -12.72 -15.66 9.33
CA ALA A 208 -12.83 -14.22 9.60
C ALA A 208 -11.90 -13.36 8.73
N SER A 209 -10.67 -13.82 8.49
CA SER A 209 -9.70 -13.10 7.65
C SER A 209 -10.13 -13.06 6.19
N CYS A 210 -10.68 -14.15 5.65
CA CYS A 210 -11.21 -14.16 4.27
C CYS A 210 -12.46 -13.30 4.14
N ARG A 211 -13.34 -13.26 5.16
CA ARG A 211 -14.49 -12.35 5.18
C ARG A 211 -14.07 -10.89 5.17
N ALA A 212 -13.08 -10.53 5.98
CA ALA A 212 -12.55 -9.17 6.01
C ALA A 212 -11.95 -8.76 4.66
N ASP A 213 -11.09 -9.61 4.07
CA ASP A 213 -10.51 -9.34 2.75
C ASP A 213 -11.59 -9.17 1.67
N ARG A 214 -12.65 -10.00 1.68
CA ARG A 214 -13.77 -9.89 0.73
C ARG A 214 -14.58 -8.60 0.92
N ALA A 215 -14.77 -8.16 2.17
CA ALA A 215 -15.44 -6.90 2.46
C ALA A 215 -14.61 -5.71 1.95
N ASP A 216 -13.29 -5.77 2.10
CA ASP A 216 -12.36 -4.74 1.61
C ASP A 216 -12.36 -4.67 0.07
N THR A 217 -12.40 -5.82 -0.63
CA THR A 217 -12.42 -5.82 -2.11
C THR A 217 -13.78 -5.48 -2.71
N ALA A 218 -14.89 -5.72 -2.00
CA ALA A 218 -16.23 -5.38 -2.47
C ALA A 218 -16.43 -3.87 -2.74
N VAL A 219 -15.61 -3.01 -2.12
CA VAL A 219 -15.62 -1.55 -2.34
C VAL A 219 -15.02 -1.17 -3.70
N VAL A 220 -14.13 -2.01 -4.25
CA VAL A 220 -13.45 -1.76 -5.54
C VAL A 220 -14.28 -2.29 -6.71
N ASP A 221 -14.98 -3.40 -6.53
CA ASP A 221 -15.81 -4.05 -7.56
C ASP A 221 -17.21 -3.41 -7.72
N ALA A 222 -17.63 -2.56 -6.77
CA ALA A 222 -18.83 -1.76 -6.91
C ALA A 222 -18.49 -0.47 -7.66
N PRO A 223 -18.97 -0.26 -8.91
CA PRO A 223 -18.85 1.04 -9.54
C PRO A 223 -19.43 2.11 -8.60
N PRO A 224 -18.83 3.32 -8.51
CA PRO A 224 -19.38 4.38 -7.68
C PRO A 224 -20.86 4.51 -8.01
N ARG A 225 -21.71 4.51 -6.97
CA ARG A 225 -23.15 4.68 -7.13
C ARG A 225 -23.33 5.94 -7.97
N ARG A 226 -23.95 5.81 -9.16
CA ARG A 226 -24.26 6.98 -9.99
C ARG A 226 -25.24 7.82 -9.19
N HIS A 227 -24.79 8.96 -8.68
CA HIS A 227 -25.68 10.00 -8.19
C HIS A 227 -26.49 10.54 -9.38
N LEU A 228 -27.66 11.11 -9.07
CA LEU A 228 -28.41 11.91 -10.04
C LEU A 228 -27.51 13.03 -10.56
N THR A 229 -27.50 13.24 -11.87
CA THR A 229 -26.80 14.37 -12.46
C THR A 229 -27.58 15.67 -12.22
N ASP A 230 -26.90 16.81 -12.34
CA ASP A 230 -27.56 18.12 -12.27
C ASP A 230 -28.67 18.25 -13.33
N ASP A 231 -28.47 17.67 -14.52
CA ASP A 231 -29.49 17.64 -15.59
C ASP A 231 -30.71 16.77 -15.21
N GLU A 232 -30.50 15.65 -14.51
CA GLU A 232 -31.59 14.79 -14.03
C GLU A 232 -32.38 15.47 -12.92
N LEU A 233 -31.70 16.18 -12.00
CA LEU A 233 -32.33 16.98 -10.96
C LEU A 233 -33.11 18.16 -11.56
N TRP A 234 -32.54 18.88 -12.53
CA TRP A 234 -33.22 19.97 -13.21
C TRP A 234 -34.47 19.50 -13.97
N ARG A 235 -34.41 18.35 -14.63
CA ARG A 235 -35.56 17.79 -15.36
C ARG A 235 -36.64 17.22 -14.44
N LEU A 236 -36.26 16.80 -13.23
CA LEU A 236 -37.21 16.43 -12.18
C LEU A 236 -37.97 17.68 -11.73
N ASP A 237 -37.23 18.74 -11.39
CA ASP A 237 -37.71 20.05 -10.93
C ASP A 237 -38.63 20.74 -11.96
N SER A 238 -38.18 20.84 -13.21
CA SER A 238 -38.94 21.45 -14.31
C SER A 238 -40.15 20.61 -14.77
N GLY A 239 -40.33 19.41 -14.20
CA GLY A 239 -41.41 18.49 -14.57
C GLY A 239 -41.23 17.83 -15.94
N GLU A 240 -40.07 18.00 -16.60
CA GLU A 240 -39.76 17.48 -17.93
C GLU A 240 -39.45 15.96 -17.95
N MET A 241 -39.32 15.33 -16.78
CA MET A 241 -39.17 13.87 -16.66
C MET A 241 -40.46 13.11 -16.97
N GLY A 242 -40.35 12.07 -17.79
CA GLY A 242 -41.42 11.11 -18.02
C GLY A 242 -41.66 10.20 -16.80
N ARG A 243 -42.81 9.52 -16.77
CA ARG A 243 -43.24 8.68 -15.63
C ARG A 243 -42.24 7.58 -15.27
N GLU A 244 -41.74 6.84 -16.25
CA GLU A 244 -40.77 5.76 -16.02
C GLU A 244 -39.43 6.29 -15.46
N GLU A 245 -39.10 7.54 -15.72
CA GLU A 245 -37.86 8.16 -15.27
C GLU A 245 -37.97 8.65 -13.84
N ARG A 246 -39.13 9.22 -13.48
CA ARG A 246 -39.44 9.59 -12.09
C ARG A 246 -39.46 8.37 -11.17
N GLU A 247 -40.09 7.27 -11.61
CA GLU A 247 -40.10 6.01 -10.83
C GLU A 247 -38.66 5.47 -10.59
N ARG A 248 -37.73 5.67 -11.54
CA ARG A 248 -36.30 5.34 -11.36
C ARG A 248 -35.60 6.27 -10.36
N VAL A 249 -35.89 7.57 -10.41
CA VAL A 249 -35.33 8.57 -9.49
C VAL A 249 -35.83 8.34 -8.06
N GLU A 250 -37.12 8.04 -7.89
CA GLU A 250 -37.71 7.68 -6.59
C GLU A 250 -37.08 6.41 -6.00
N ALA A 251 -36.92 5.36 -6.82
CA ALA A 251 -36.22 4.15 -6.40
C ALA A 251 -34.73 4.42 -6.04
N HIS A 252 -34.08 5.34 -6.75
CA HIS A 252 -32.69 5.72 -6.47
C HIS A 252 -32.55 6.48 -5.15
N THR A 253 -33.37 7.51 -4.94
CA THR A 253 -33.36 8.36 -3.74
C THR A 253 -33.71 7.56 -2.47
N ALA A 254 -34.54 6.52 -2.57
CA ALA A 254 -34.78 5.57 -1.47
C ALA A 254 -33.51 4.85 -0.99
N SER A 255 -32.46 4.79 -1.82
CA SER A 255 -31.20 4.09 -1.53
C SER A 255 -29.96 5.01 -1.43
N CYS A 256 -30.11 6.29 -1.77
CA CYS A 256 -29.04 7.29 -1.82
C CYS A 256 -29.42 8.55 -1.03
N GLY A 257 -28.89 8.68 0.18
CA GLY A 257 -29.22 9.80 1.09
C GLY A 257 -28.84 11.18 0.57
N GLU A 258 -27.75 11.29 -0.20
CA GLU A 258 -27.32 12.57 -0.80
C GLU A 258 -28.28 13.03 -1.90
N CYS A 259 -28.74 12.11 -2.76
CA CYS A 259 -29.73 12.43 -3.79
C CYS A 259 -31.12 12.67 -3.19
N ALA A 260 -31.50 11.97 -2.12
CA ALA A 260 -32.74 12.25 -1.38
C ALA A 260 -32.71 13.68 -0.80
N GLN A 261 -31.57 14.09 -0.22
CA GLN A 261 -31.40 15.45 0.29
C GLN A 261 -31.46 16.50 -0.82
N ALA A 262 -30.90 16.21 -2.00
CA ALA A 262 -30.95 17.11 -3.14
C ALA A 262 -32.40 17.31 -3.65
N VAL A 263 -33.20 16.24 -3.74
CA VAL A 263 -34.62 16.33 -4.13
C VAL A 263 -35.44 17.11 -3.09
N LEU A 264 -35.23 16.83 -1.80
CA LEU A 264 -35.90 17.58 -0.73
C LEU A 264 -35.57 19.08 -0.77
N ALA A 265 -34.32 19.44 -1.11
CA ALA A 265 -33.91 20.83 -1.22
C ALA A 265 -34.58 21.57 -2.39
N LEU A 266 -34.96 20.86 -3.47
CA LEU A 266 -35.74 21.41 -4.57
C LEU A 266 -37.18 21.66 -4.13
N GLU A 267 -37.82 20.67 -3.48
CA GLU A 267 -39.18 20.80 -2.93
C GLU A 267 -39.29 21.94 -1.90
N GLU A 268 -38.28 22.08 -1.03
CA GLU A 268 -38.18 23.21 -0.08
C GLU A 268 -38.01 24.56 -0.80
N GLY A 269 -37.30 24.59 -1.92
CA GLY A 269 -37.12 25.76 -2.76
C GLY A 269 -38.41 26.22 -3.43
N ASP A 270 -39.16 25.29 -4.03
CA ASP A 270 -40.46 25.55 -4.66
C ASP A 270 -41.48 26.06 -3.65
N ALA A 271 -41.57 25.42 -2.48
CA ALA A 271 -42.46 25.88 -1.41
C ALA A 271 -42.14 27.31 -0.95
N ALA A 272 -40.85 27.68 -0.91
CA ALA A 272 -40.43 29.04 -0.57
C ALA A 272 -40.74 30.08 -1.68
N ILE A 273 -40.73 29.66 -2.95
CA ILE A 273 -41.14 30.51 -4.08
C ILE A 273 -42.65 30.74 -4.05
N ASP A 274 -43.44 29.69 -3.84
CA ASP A 274 -44.90 29.78 -3.75
C ASP A 274 -45.33 30.68 -2.57
N GLU A 275 -44.74 30.51 -1.39
CA GLU A 275 -44.99 31.37 -0.23
C GLU A 275 -44.64 32.84 -0.52
N ALA A 276 -43.54 33.10 -1.25
CA ALA A 276 -43.16 34.45 -1.64
C ALA A 276 -44.15 35.09 -2.63
N LEU A 277 -44.68 34.31 -3.58
CA LEU A 277 -45.67 34.78 -4.55
C LEU A 277 -47.04 35.06 -3.89
N GLU A 278 -47.47 34.22 -2.95
CA GLU A 278 -48.71 34.44 -2.18
C GLU A 278 -48.63 35.73 -1.34
N LEU A 279 -47.46 36.01 -0.73
CA LEU A 279 -47.22 37.24 0.03
C LEU A 279 -47.22 38.51 -0.86
N GLU A 280 -46.81 38.39 -2.13
CA GLU A 280 -46.87 39.49 -3.11
C GLU A 280 -48.30 39.75 -3.61
N GLU A 281 -49.14 38.72 -3.75
CA GLU A 281 -50.55 38.86 -4.17
C GLU A 281 -51.44 39.49 -3.09
N ASP A 282 -51.18 39.23 -1.80
CA ASP A 282 -51.92 39.79 -0.66
C ASP A 282 -51.57 41.27 -0.35
N GLY A 283 -50.74 41.91 -1.18
CA GLY A 283 -50.40 43.33 -1.06
C GLY A 283 -49.56 43.68 0.17
N ALA A 284 -49.01 42.68 0.86
CA ALA A 284 -48.05 42.88 1.92
C ALA A 284 -46.66 43.06 1.30
N GLN A 285 -46.00 44.17 1.59
CA GLN A 285 -44.59 44.32 1.21
C GLN A 285 -43.77 43.18 1.81
N ALA A 286 -43.21 42.33 0.95
CA ALA A 286 -42.31 41.26 1.33
C ALA A 286 -41.22 41.81 2.27
N PRO A 287 -40.99 41.21 3.45
CA PRO A 287 -39.85 41.57 4.26
C PRO A 287 -38.60 41.14 3.50
N ARG A 288 -37.76 42.11 3.12
CA ARG A 288 -36.37 41.88 2.72
C ARG A 288 -35.63 41.15 3.86
N ALA A 289 -35.61 39.83 3.82
CA ALA A 289 -34.82 39.00 4.71
C ALA A 289 -34.09 37.89 3.94
N ALA A 290 -33.45 38.25 2.82
CA ALA A 290 -32.33 37.48 2.29
C ALA A 290 -31.04 38.01 2.91
N ARG A 291 -30.71 37.56 4.12
CA ARG A 291 -29.35 37.37 4.67
C ARG A 291 -29.43 37.04 6.16
N ASP A 292 -28.63 36.04 6.53
CA ASP A 292 -28.23 35.68 7.90
C ASP A 292 -29.02 34.55 8.59
N SER A 293 -28.93 33.36 8.01
CA SER A 293 -29.06 32.09 8.74
C SER A 293 -27.90 31.14 8.43
N ARG A 294 -26.65 31.62 8.60
CA ARG A 294 -25.50 30.72 8.84
C ARG A 294 -25.14 30.79 10.32
N ALA A 295 -25.97 30.14 11.12
CA ALA A 295 -25.62 29.77 12.49
C ALA A 295 -24.77 28.49 12.45
N ASP A 296 -23.49 28.71 12.70
CA ASP A 296 -22.44 27.82 13.21
C ASP A 296 -22.84 26.35 13.51
N LEU A 297 -22.61 25.46 12.54
CA LEU A 297 -22.44 24.02 12.78
C LEU A 297 -20.94 23.69 12.81
N SER A 298 -20.27 24.16 13.85
CA SER A 298 -18.94 23.69 14.24
C SER A 298 -19.05 22.42 15.10
N ARG A 299 -18.32 21.37 14.67
CA ARG A 299 -18.10 20.01 15.25
C ARG A 299 -19.13 18.96 14.82
N ARG A 300 -18.77 17.87 14.13
CA ARG A 300 -17.58 17.00 14.32
C ARG A 300 -17.41 16.00 13.14
N PRO A 301 -16.39 15.11 13.15
CA PRO A 301 -15.32 15.05 12.17
C PRO A 301 -15.55 14.01 11.05
N SER A 302 -15.16 14.35 9.83
CA SER A 302 -14.80 13.35 8.82
C SER A 302 -13.60 13.86 8.04
N ALA A 303 -12.44 13.30 8.39
CA ALA A 303 -11.21 13.46 7.66
C ALA A 303 -11.30 12.67 6.34
N ALA A 304 -12.08 13.17 5.39
CA ALA A 304 -11.93 12.82 3.99
C ALA A 304 -11.07 13.92 3.35
N ARG A 305 -9.76 13.67 3.25
CA ARG A 305 -8.87 14.51 2.45
C ARG A 305 -9.32 14.38 0.99
N LEU A 306 -10.08 15.35 0.49
CA LEU A 306 -10.29 15.50 -0.94
C LEU A 306 -8.92 15.71 -1.62
N PRO A 307 -8.69 15.15 -2.81
CA PRO A 307 -7.38 15.14 -3.44
C PRO A 307 -6.90 16.56 -3.75
N GLU A 308 -5.64 16.84 -3.40
CA GLU A 308 -4.94 18.06 -3.80
C GLU A 308 -4.91 18.14 -5.32
N HIS A 309 -5.50 19.19 -5.92
CA HIS A 309 -5.41 19.38 -7.36
C HIS A 309 -4.05 19.98 -7.70
N ARG A 310 -3.18 19.16 -8.30
CA ARG A 310 -1.80 19.50 -8.64
C ARG A 310 -1.69 19.67 -10.15
N GLU A 311 -1.43 20.89 -10.59
CA GLU A 311 -1.21 21.22 -11.99
C GLU A 311 0.29 21.46 -12.22
N VAL A 312 0.92 20.70 -13.10
CA VAL A 312 2.33 20.89 -13.46
C VAL A 312 2.41 22.04 -14.46
N LEU A 313 2.98 23.17 -14.03
CA LEU A 313 3.12 24.35 -14.89
C LEU A 313 4.34 24.24 -15.81
N GLU A 314 5.42 23.62 -15.33
CA GLU A 314 6.67 23.45 -16.07
C GLU A 314 7.47 22.27 -15.50
N GLU A 315 8.04 21.45 -16.37
CA GLU A 315 8.97 20.38 -16.01
C GLU A 315 10.29 20.56 -16.76
N ARG A 316 11.40 20.61 -16.01
CA ARG A 316 12.76 20.72 -16.53
C ARG A 316 13.59 19.57 -15.98
N ARG A 317 14.81 19.42 -16.49
CA ARG A 317 15.69 18.30 -16.13
C ARG A 317 16.05 18.29 -14.65
N ASP A 318 16.29 19.47 -14.07
CA ASP A 318 16.76 19.60 -12.68
C ASP A 318 15.63 19.92 -11.68
N PHE A 319 14.46 20.40 -12.13
CA PHE A 319 13.34 20.78 -11.26
C PHE A 319 11.99 20.76 -11.98
N ARG A 320 10.89 20.68 -11.21
CA ARG A 320 9.52 20.87 -11.69
C ARG A 320 8.76 21.92 -10.88
N VAL A 321 7.89 22.66 -11.53
CA VAL A 321 7.04 23.70 -10.94
C VAL A 321 5.59 23.23 -10.98
N VAL A 322 4.94 23.22 -9.82
CA VAL A 322 3.59 22.69 -9.63
C VAL A 322 2.72 23.73 -8.93
N LEU A 323 1.56 24.03 -9.49
CA LEU A 323 0.52 24.80 -8.83
C LEU A 323 -0.41 23.85 -8.07
N VAL A 324 -0.54 24.08 -6.76
CA VAL A 324 -1.38 23.28 -5.87
C VAL A 324 -2.58 24.12 -5.44
N ARG A 325 -3.78 23.63 -5.77
CA ARG A 325 -5.07 24.25 -5.42
C ARG A 325 -5.78 23.41 -4.35
N GLU A 326 -6.03 23.99 -3.18
CA GLU A 326 -6.71 23.35 -2.05
C GLU A 326 -7.78 24.26 -1.47
N ARG A 327 -9.07 24.04 -1.76
CA ARG A 327 -10.28 24.76 -1.24
C ARG A 327 -10.18 26.30 -1.10
N GLN A 328 -9.36 26.82 -0.20
CA GLN A 328 -9.12 28.25 0.06
C GLN A 328 -7.63 28.67 -0.01
N ARG A 329 -6.74 27.76 -0.43
CA ARG A 329 -5.30 27.96 -0.50
C ARG A 329 -4.78 27.67 -1.89
N LEU A 330 -3.92 28.56 -2.35
CA LEU A 330 -3.20 28.45 -3.61
C LEU A 330 -1.72 28.49 -3.31
N ARG A 331 -0.98 27.45 -3.71
CA ARG A 331 0.46 27.36 -3.43
C ARG A 331 1.22 27.00 -4.69
N LEU A 332 2.36 27.65 -4.89
CA LEU A 332 3.31 27.29 -5.94
C LEU A 332 4.44 26.46 -5.31
N LEU A 333 4.71 25.30 -5.89
CA LEU A 333 5.69 24.35 -5.40
C LEU A 333 6.79 24.14 -6.43
N VAL A 334 8.04 24.35 -6.05
CA VAL A 334 9.22 24.08 -6.87
C VAL A 334 9.92 22.85 -6.29
N GLN A 335 9.85 21.73 -7.01
CA GLN A 335 10.38 20.45 -6.57
C GLN A 335 11.70 20.15 -7.29
N PRO A 336 12.80 19.89 -6.57
CA PRO A 336 14.03 19.43 -7.19
C PRO A 336 13.86 18.00 -7.71
N LEU A 337 14.26 17.73 -8.95
CA LEU A 337 14.22 16.39 -9.55
C LEU A 337 15.60 15.71 -9.54
N GLY A 338 16.66 16.49 -9.32
CA GLY A 338 18.04 16.00 -9.16
C GLY A 338 18.62 16.28 -7.77
N SER A 339 19.89 15.96 -7.58
CA SER A 339 20.64 16.19 -6.34
C SER A 339 21.16 17.62 -6.16
N ARG A 340 20.81 18.55 -7.07
CA ARG A 340 21.31 19.92 -7.07
C ARG A 340 20.40 20.83 -6.24
N PRO A 341 20.96 21.81 -5.50
CA PRO A 341 20.17 22.77 -4.76
C PRO A 341 19.42 23.69 -5.72
N VAL A 342 18.12 23.84 -5.50
CA VAL A 342 17.23 24.72 -6.27
C VAL A 342 16.92 25.96 -5.43
N THR A 343 17.03 27.13 -6.05
CA THR A 343 16.61 28.41 -5.46
C THR A 343 15.49 29.01 -6.30
N ALA A 344 14.48 29.59 -5.64
CA ALA A 344 13.34 30.17 -6.33
C ALA A 344 12.87 31.45 -5.63
N ALA A 345 12.32 32.37 -6.40
CA ALA A 345 11.69 33.60 -5.91
C ALA A 345 10.40 33.88 -6.71
N VAL A 346 9.35 34.32 -6.03
CA VAL A 346 8.06 34.67 -6.64
C VAL A 346 7.76 36.14 -6.36
N PHE A 347 7.49 36.90 -7.41
CA PHE A 347 7.17 38.33 -7.35
C PHE A 347 5.72 38.58 -7.79
N LEU A 348 4.98 39.32 -6.97
CA LEU A 348 3.60 39.71 -7.22
C LEU A 348 3.58 41.12 -7.80
N SER A 349 3.74 41.23 -9.11
CA SER A 349 3.86 42.50 -9.86
C SER A 349 5.20 43.25 -9.70
N PRO A 350 5.61 44.09 -10.67
CA PRO A 350 6.85 44.85 -10.58
C PRO A 350 6.79 45.84 -9.40
N GLY A 351 7.75 45.74 -8.47
CA GLY A 351 7.91 46.68 -7.35
C GLY A 351 7.31 46.28 -5.99
N ARG A 352 6.73 45.07 -5.86
CA ARG A 352 6.24 44.54 -4.57
C ARG A 352 7.13 43.43 -4.00
N PRO A 353 7.13 43.22 -2.67
CA PRO A 353 8.06 42.29 -2.01
C PRO A 353 7.85 40.85 -2.46
N SER A 354 8.96 40.11 -2.58
CA SER A 354 8.96 38.69 -2.92
C SER A 354 8.27 37.86 -1.82
N LEU A 355 7.53 36.83 -2.24
CA LEU A 355 6.97 35.87 -1.30
C LEU A 355 8.11 35.06 -0.67
N LYS A 356 8.09 34.95 0.66
CA LYS A 356 9.09 34.16 1.38
C LYS A 356 8.84 32.67 1.12
N PRO A 357 9.84 31.91 0.64
CA PRO A 357 9.69 30.48 0.45
C PRO A 357 9.59 29.77 1.81
N THR A 358 8.71 28.78 1.88
CA THR A 358 8.67 27.81 2.97
C THR A 358 9.28 26.49 2.47
N GLN A 359 10.40 26.07 3.08
CA GLN A 359 11.03 24.80 2.77
C GLN A 359 10.19 23.65 3.34
N GLY A 360 9.82 22.70 2.47
CA GLY A 360 9.09 21.50 2.82
C GLY A 360 9.76 20.22 2.27
N PRO A 361 9.24 19.04 2.63
CA PRO A 361 9.79 17.75 2.20
C PRO A 361 9.73 17.56 0.67
N GLU A 362 8.82 18.27 0.00
CA GLU A 362 8.61 18.22 -1.44
C GLU A 362 9.38 19.30 -2.22
N GLY A 363 10.07 20.24 -1.55
CA GLY A 363 10.79 21.35 -2.18
C GLY A 363 10.43 22.72 -1.59
N LEU A 364 10.56 23.78 -2.40
CA LEU A 364 10.24 25.16 -2.00
C LEU A 364 8.78 25.47 -2.30
N SER A 365 8.03 25.92 -1.29
CA SER A 365 6.62 26.29 -1.43
C SER A 365 6.39 27.79 -1.20
N PHE A 366 5.56 28.39 -2.04
CA PHE A 366 5.15 29.81 -1.96
C PHE A 366 3.64 29.88 -1.81
N ASP A 367 3.17 30.58 -0.78
CA ASP A 367 1.74 30.76 -0.53
C ASP A 367 1.21 31.98 -1.31
N LEU A 368 0.37 31.70 -2.32
CA LEU A 368 -0.28 32.69 -3.17
C LEU A 368 -1.68 33.08 -2.65
N SER A 369 -2.16 32.44 -1.58
CA SER A 369 -3.52 32.64 -1.06
C SER A 369 -3.74 34.09 -0.59
N THR A 370 -2.73 34.69 0.02
CA THR A 370 -2.77 36.09 0.44
C THR A 370 -2.78 37.04 -0.76
N ALA A 371 -2.09 36.68 -1.84
CA ALA A 371 -2.05 37.45 -3.08
C ALA A 371 -3.42 37.47 -3.79
N LEU A 372 -4.06 36.31 -3.86
CA LEU A 372 -5.40 36.14 -4.41
C LEU A 372 -6.44 36.96 -3.63
N ALA A 373 -6.37 36.95 -2.29
CA ALA A 373 -7.24 37.76 -1.43
C ALA A 373 -7.06 39.27 -1.64
N THR A 374 -5.88 39.71 -2.11
CA THR A 374 -5.59 41.11 -2.44
C THR A 374 -5.83 41.48 -3.90
N GLY A 375 -6.41 40.58 -4.71
CA GLY A 375 -6.77 40.81 -6.12
C GLY A 375 -5.61 40.66 -7.12
N ALA A 376 -4.50 40.03 -6.74
CA ALA A 376 -3.44 39.68 -7.69
C ALA A 376 -3.78 38.37 -8.41
N HIS A 377 -3.77 38.40 -9.75
CA HIS A 377 -4.10 37.26 -10.61
C HIS A 377 -2.90 36.74 -11.42
N SER A 378 -1.71 37.32 -11.21
CA SER A 378 -0.48 36.90 -11.88
C SER A 378 0.73 37.03 -10.96
N ALA A 379 1.73 36.17 -11.18
CA ALA A 379 3.01 36.21 -10.50
C ALA A 379 4.15 35.88 -11.47
N HIS A 380 5.30 36.48 -11.21
CA HIS A 380 6.55 36.20 -11.88
C HIS A 380 7.38 35.23 -11.03
N LEU A 381 7.71 34.06 -11.57
CA LEU A 381 8.58 33.08 -10.93
C LEU A 381 9.96 33.14 -11.58
N THR A 382 10.98 33.25 -10.73
CA THR A 382 12.38 33.01 -11.09
C THR A 382 12.87 31.76 -10.37
N VAL A 383 13.33 30.74 -11.10
CA VAL A 383 13.97 29.53 -10.54
C VAL A 383 15.38 29.41 -11.09
N GLN A 384 16.33 29.14 -10.20
CA GLN A 384 17.72 28.85 -10.56
C GLN A 384 18.15 27.51 -9.98
N ALA A 385 18.61 26.62 -10.87
CA ALA A 385 19.14 25.30 -10.55
C ALA A 385 20.45 25.07 -11.33
N GLY A 386 21.59 25.28 -10.68
CA GLY A 386 22.90 25.20 -11.36
C GLY A 386 23.08 26.28 -12.43
N GLN A 387 23.18 25.86 -13.70
CA GLN A 387 23.26 26.76 -14.87
C GLN A 387 21.89 27.02 -15.52
N GLU A 388 20.84 26.30 -15.10
CA GLU A 388 19.49 26.49 -15.62
C GLU A 388 18.80 27.63 -14.86
N THR A 389 18.25 28.58 -15.60
CA THR A 389 17.42 29.67 -15.08
C THR A 389 16.08 29.69 -15.81
N LEU A 390 14.98 29.73 -15.07
CA LEU A 390 13.64 29.89 -15.58
C LEU A 390 13.06 31.20 -15.04
N GLU A 391 12.63 32.08 -15.94
CA GLU A 391 11.86 33.27 -15.64
C GLU A 391 10.53 33.16 -16.38
N ARG A 392 9.42 33.15 -15.63
CA ARG A 392 8.10 32.95 -16.24
C ARG A 392 7.01 33.66 -15.45
N ASP A 393 6.16 34.36 -16.19
CA ASP A 393 4.89 34.85 -15.69
C ASP A 393 3.83 33.75 -15.78
N PHE A 394 3.04 33.60 -14.73
CA PHE A 394 1.90 32.70 -14.70
C PHE A 394 0.69 33.41 -14.11
N ALA A 395 -0.46 33.18 -14.75
CA ALA A 395 -1.76 33.60 -14.24
C ALA A 395 -2.34 32.48 -13.37
N PHE A 396 -3.06 32.81 -12.31
CA PHE A 396 -3.58 31.81 -11.37
C PHE A 396 -4.98 32.11 -10.85
#